data_AF-A0A177N3T5-F1
#
_entry.id   AF-A0A177N3T5-F1
#
_cell.length_a   1.000
_cell.length_b   1.000
_cell.length_c   1.000
_cell.angle_alpha   90.00
_cell.angle_beta   90.00
_cell.angle_gamma   90.00
#
_symmetry.space_group_name_H-M   'P 1'
#
loop_
_entity.id
_entity.type
_entity.pdbx_description
1 polymer ?
#
loop_
_entity_poly.entity_id
_entity_poly.type
_entity_poly.pdbx_seq_one_letter_code
_entity_poly.pdbx_strand_id
1 'polypeptide(L)'
;MTTTKKPKRPTQKPQAVETLKQPKTEAQAEPSLPTPPRQIVTVNQLAKMVTAYQGKPGAIRWQLFNSASNGLKESGAIIRNGRRILIDVENYFAWQAGNREAA
;
A
#
# COMPACT_ATOMS: atom_id res chain seq x y z
N MET A 1 34.56 -41.57 -54.97
CA MET A 1 33.63 -42.57 -55.55
C MET A 1 33.38 -43.56 -54.43
N THR A 2 32.24 -43.69 -53.77
CA THR A 2 30.86 -43.86 -54.25
C THR A 2 29.86 -43.54 -53.12
N THR A 3 28.69 -43.10 -53.57
CA THR A 3 27.46 -42.67 -52.90
C THR A 3 26.75 -43.80 -52.12
N THR A 4 25.85 -43.49 -51.17
CA THR A 4 24.46 -44.02 -51.05
C THR A 4 23.87 -43.64 -49.67
N LYS A 5 23.04 -42.59 -49.56
CA LYS A 5 21.57 -42.51 -49.77
C LYS A 5 20.77 -42.98 -48.54
N LYS A 6 20.26 -41.97 -47.82
CA LYS A 6 19.17 -42.02 -46.84
C LYS A 6 17.90 -42.64 -47.48
N PRO A 7 17.08 -43.38 -46.71
CA PRO A 7 15.64 -43.40 -46.96
C PRO A 7 14.83 -42.90 -45.75
N LYS A 8 13.59 -42.56 -46.10
CA LYS A 8 12.66 -41.62 -45.46
C LYS A 8 11.55 -42.42 -44.77
N ARG A 9 11.06 -41.87 -43.64
CA ARG A 9 9.88 -42.24 -42.84
C ARG A 9 8.62 -42.50 -43.71
N PRO A 10 7.59 -43.21 -43.21
CA PRO A 10 6.50 -42.46 -42.55
C PRO A 10 5.62 -43.21 -41.51
N THR A 11 5.01 -42.40 -40.61
CA THR A 11 3.68 -42.50 -39.92
C THR A 11 3.30 -43.73 -39.06
N GLN A 12 2.56 -43.63 -37.94
CA GLN A 12 1.51 -42.66 -37.56
C GLN A 12 1.25 -42.64 -36.01
N LYS A 13 0.66 -41.53 -35.54
CA LYS A 13 0.11 -41.20 -34.18
C LYS A 13 -1.06 -42.13 -33.75
N PRO A 14 -1.43 -42.28 -32.45
CA PRO A 14 -2.15 -41.27 -31.61
C PRO A 14 -1.64 -41.15 -30.15
N GLN A 15 -1.51 -39.95 -29.57
CA GLN A 15 -2.44 -39.24 -28.64
C GLN A 15 -2.76 -39.98 -27.33
N ALA A 16 -2.28 -39.44 -26.21
CA ALA A 16 -3.05 -39.14 -24.99
C ALA A 16 -2.12 -38.53 -23.91
N VAL A 17 -2.41 -37.27 -23.55
CA VAL A 17 -2.36 -36.65 -22.21
C VAL A 17 -1.36 -37.17 -21.16
N GLU A 18 -0.52 -36.29 -20.60
CA GLU A 18 -0.80 -35.70 -19.27
C GLU A 18 0.19 -34.57 -18.93
N THR A 19 -0.38 -33.50 -18.41
CA THR A 19 0.22 -32.23 -17.99
C THR A 19 0.90 -32.36 -16.62
N LEU A 20 2.02 -31.68 -16.39
CA LEU A 20 2.46 -31.08 -15.10
C LEU A 20 3.85 -30.45 -15.34
N LYS A 21 3.99 -29.17 -15.71
CA LYS A 21 3.75 -27.93 -14.95
C LYS A 21 4.48 -27.90 -13.59
N GLN A 22 5.67 -27.27 -13.63
CA GLN A 22 6.32 -26.44 -12.59
C GLN A 22 6.01 -26.74 -11.11
N PRO A 23 7.02 -26.93 -10.25
CA PRO A 23 6.96 -26.37 -8.91
C PRO A 23 7.44 -24.92 -8.96
N LYS A 24 6.47 -24.02 -9.12
CA LYS A 24 6.55 -22.62 -8.68
C LYS A 24 6.94 -22.66 -7.21
N THR A 25 8.07 -22.06 -6.86
CA THR A 25 8.43 -21.79 -5.46
C THR A 25 7.35 -20.89 -4.87
N GLU A 26 6.35 -21.53 -4.29
CA GLU A 26 5.37 -20.95 -3.39
C GLU A 26 6.09 -20.59 -2.10
N ALA A 27 6.74 -19.43 -2.11
CA ALA A 27 7.04 -18.69 -0.89
C ALA A 27 5.70 -18.16 -0.35
N GLN A 28 4.99 -19.07 0.30
CA GLN A 28 4.19 -18.89 1.51
C GLN A 28 3.55 -17.51 1.63
N ALA A 29 2.32 -17.43 1.16
CA ALA A 29 1.36 -16.44 1.62
C ALA A 29 1.09 -16.68 3.11
N GLU A 30 1.76 -15.91 3.96
CA GLU A 30 1.27 -15.62 5.30
C GLU A 30 -0.21 -15.17 5.17
N PRO A 31 -1.15 -15.72 5.96
CA PRO A 31 -2.53 -15.27 5.93
C PRO A 31 -2.57 -13.82 6.40
N SER A 32 -2.69 -12.88 5.45
CA SER A 32 -2.74 -11.45 5.72
C SER A 32 -3.88 -11.17 6.68
N LEU A 33 -3.54 -10.91 7.94
CA LEU A 33 -4.50 -10.51 8.97
C LEU A 33 -5.34 -9.34 8.42
N PRO A 34 -6.63 -9.25 8.79
CA PRO A 34 -7.45 -8.12 8.38
C PRO A 34 -6.78 -6.84 8.87
N THR A 35 -6.32 -6.00 7.93
CA THR A 35 -5.77 -4.68 8.25
C THR A 35 -6.78 -3.96 9.15
N PRO A 36 -6.38 -3.48 10.34
CA PRO A 36 -7.31 -2.77 11.19
C PRO A 36 -7.93 -1.60 10.42
N PRO A 37 -9.22 -1.29 10.63
CA PRO A 37 -9.85 -0.19 9.93
C PRO A 37 -9.11 1.10 10.24
N ARG A 38 -8.59 1.78 9.20
CA ARG A 38 -7.88 3.05 9.37
C ARG A 38 -8.80 4.07 10.03
N GLN A 39 -8.32 4.67 11.11
CA GLN A 39 -9.10 5.65 11.85
C GLN A 39 -9.06 7.00 11.11
N ILE A 40 -10.09 7.26 10.31
CA ILE A 40 -10.23 8.50 9.55
C ILE A 40 -11.21 9.41 10.27
N VAL A 41 -10.73 10.58 10.71
CA VAL A 41 -11.50 11.52 11.54
C VAL A 41 -11.44 12.93 10.99
N THR A 42 -12.39 13.77 11.38
CA THR A 42 -12.32 15.21 11.08
C THR A 42 -11.36 15.93 12.03
N VAL A 43 -10.90 17.11 11.63
CA VAL A 43 -10.09 18.02 12.48
C VAL A 43 -10.71 18.22 13.87
N ASN A 44 -12.02 18.45 13.94
CA ASN A 44 -12.72 18.70 15.20
C ASN A 44 -12.84 17.43 16.06
N GLN A 45 -12.95 16.25 15.45
CA GLN A 45 -12.96 14.98 16.18
C GLN A 45 -11.57 14.68 16.73
N LEU A 46 -10.51 14.86 15.94
CA LEU A 46 -9.13 14.70 16.40
C LEU A 46 -8.82 15.59 17.61
N ALA A 47 -9.23 16.86 17.56
CA ALA A 47 -9.04 17.79 18.67
C ALA A 47 -9.72 17.34 19.97
N LYS A 48 -10.85 16.63 19.88
CA LYS A 48 -11.60 16.11 21.03
C LYS A 48 -11.07 14.78 21.54
N MET A 49 -10.60 13.92 20.63
CA MET A 49 -10.07 12.60 20.97
C MET A 49 -8.75 12.68 21.73
N VAL A 50 -7.91 13.65 21.38
CA VAL A 50 -6.56 13.78 21.94
C VAL A 50 -6.57 14.84 23.03
N THR A 51 -6.41 14.41 24.27
CA THR A 51 -6.42 15.30 25.45
C THR A 51 -5.41 16.45 25.35
N ALA A 52 -4.26 16.24 24.68
CA ALA A 52 -3.23 17.26 24.49
C ALA A 52 -3.73 18.52 23.77
N TYR A 53 -4.72 18.39 22.87
CA TYR A 53 -5.28 19.55 22.18
C TYR A 53 -6.35 20.29 22.98
N GLN A 54 -6.83 19.72 24.11
CA GLN A 54 -7.88 20.31 24.94
C GLN A 54 -9.13 20.72 24.13
N GLY A 55 -9.47 19.97 23.08
CA GLY A 55 -10.58 20.31 22.19
C GLY A 55 -10.33 21.51 21.25
N LYS A 56 -9.12 22.09 21.23
CA LYS A 56 -8.79 23.27 20.41
C LYS A 56 -8.26 22.85 19.03
N PRO A 57 -9.00 23.08 17.94
CA PRO A 57 -8.59 22.68 16.59
C PRO A 57 -7.55 23.62 15.96
N GLY A 58 -7.21 24.75 16.60
CA GLY A 58 -6.35 25.79 16.03
C GLY A 58 -4.97 25.27 15.64
N ALA A 59 -4.33 24.48 16.51
CA ALA A 59 -3.01 23.89 16.25
C ALA A 59 -3.04 22.94 15.04
N ILE A 60 -4.04 22.05 14.98
CA ILE A 60 -4.21 21.10 13.87
C ILE A 60 -4.48 21.86 12.56
N ARG A 61 -5.31 22.90 12.59
CA ARG A 61 -5.57 23.75 11.41
C ARG A 61 -4.32 24.47 10.93
N TRP A 62 -3.49 24.97 11.84
CA TRP A 62 -2.23 25.61 11.46
C TRP A 62 -1.28 24.61 10.77
N GLN A 63 -1.15 23.39 11.29
CA GLN A 63 -0.34 22.34 10.65
C GLN A 63 -0.90 21.95 9.27
N LEU A 64 -2.23 21.88 9.15
CA LEU A 64 -2.91 21.56 7.90
C LEU A 64 -2.77 22.67 6.85
N PHE A 65 -2.80 23.93 7.27
CA PHE A 65 -2.56 25.08 6.41
C PHE A 65 -1.12 25.08 5.87
N ASN A 66 -0.17 24.78 6.75
CA ASN A 66 1.26 24.64 6.41
C ASN A 66 1.63 23.26 5.85
N SER A 67 0.64 22.47 5.40
CA SER A 67 0.88 21.08 4.97
C SER A 67 1.86 20.92 3.81
N ALA A 68 2.01 21.96 2.99
CA ALA A 68 2.96 21.99 1.89
C ALA A 68 4.40 22.28 2.33
N SER A 69 4.60 23.01 3.44
CA SER A 69 5.93 23.39 3.93
C SER A 69 6.46 22.45 5.01
N ASN A 70 5.57 21.79 5.77
CA ASN A 70 5.95 20.91 6.87
C ASN A 70 5.98 19.41 6.51
N GLY A 71 5.78 19.06 5.24
CA GLY A 71 5.75 17.66 4.75
C GLY A 71 4.48 16.87 5.07
N LEU A 72 3.48 17.47 5.74
CA LEU A 72 2.25 16.75 6.12
C LEU A 72 1.45 16.29 4.90
N LYS A 73 1.51 17.01 3.78
CA LYS A 73 0.85 16.59 2.53
C LYS A 73 1.46 15.31 1.95
N GLU A 74 2.76 15.12 2.10
CA GLU A 74 3.51 13.98 1.57
C GLU A 74 3.32 12.72 2.43
N SER A 75 3.07 12.90 3.72
CA SER A 75 2.77 11.81 4.66
C SER A 75 1.51 11.00 4.35
N GLY A 76 0.65 11.48 3.44
CA GLY A 76 -0.63 10.84 3.13
C GLY A 76 -1.70 10.99 4.23
N ALA A 77 -1.42 11.72 5.31
CA ALA A 77 -2.35 11.92 6.42
C ALA A 77 -3.60 12.74 6.05
N ILE A 78 -3.53 13.57 5.01
CA ILE A 78 -4.61 14.48 4.61
C ILE A 78 -5.47 13.83 3.53
N ILE A 79 -6.73 13.57 3.85
CA ILE A 79 -7.73 13.03 2.94
C ILE A 79 -8.74 14.14 2.62
N ARG A 80 -8.80 14.56 1.35
CA ARG A 80 -9.80 15.55 0.89
C ARG A 80 -11.08 14.85 0.49
N ASN A 81 -12.17 15.18 1.18
CA ASN A 81 -13.52 14.69 0.86
C ASN A 81 -14.43 15.90 0.58
N GLY A 82 -14.36 16.42 -0.66
CA GLY A 82 -15.07 17.62 -1.08
C GLY A 82 -14.71 18.84 -0.24
N ARG A 83 -15.70 19.42 0.45
CA ARG A 83 -15.52 20.58 1.35
C ARG A 83 -14.92 20.21 2.71
N ARG A 84 -14.81 18.91 3.03
CA ARG A 84 -14.32 18.42 4.32
C ARG A 84 -12.90 17.92 4.18
N ILE A 85 -12.12 18.14 5.22
CA ILE A 85 -10.80 17.55 5.37
C ILE A 85 -10.89 16.48 6.46
N LEU A 86 -10.49 15.28 6.07
CA LEU A 86 -10.34 14.13 6.94
C LEU A 86 -8.85 13.90 7.18
N ILE A 87 -8.55 13.38 8.36
CA ILE A 87 -7.21 13.09 8.82
C ILE A 87 -7.16 11.60 9.11
N ASP A 88 -6.19 10.93 8.52
CA ASP A 88 -5.78 9.59 8.93
C ASP A 88 -4.92 9.72 10.18
N VAL A 89 -5.42 9.21 11.30
CA VAL A 89 -4.80 9.36 12.62
C VAL A 89 -3.41 8.73 12.67
N GLU A 90 -3.23 7.57 12.05
CA GLU A 90 -1.96 6.83 12.09
C GLU A 90 -0.86 7.60 11.36
N ASN A 91 -1.13 7.96 10.12
CA ASN A 91 -0.18 8.70 9.27
C ASN A 91 0.11 10.09 9.85
N TYR A 92 -0.88 10.75 10.46
CA TYR A 92 -0.71 12.05 11.10
C TYR A 92 0.25 11.98 12.29
N PHE A 93 0.11 10.98 13.16
CA PHE A 93 1.01 10.82 14.30
C PHE A 93 2.39 10.29 13.91
N ALA A 94 2.48 9.44 12.89
CA ALA A 94 3.76 9.03 12.32
C ALA A 94 4.54 10.25 11.80
N TRP A 95 3.88 11.16 11.09
CA TRP A 95 4.45 12.43 10.67
C TRP A 95 4.89 13.30 11.86
N GLN A 96 4.05 13.44 12.89
CA GLN A 96 4.44 14.21 14.08
C GLN A 96 5.66 13.63 14.79
N ALA A 97 5.78 12.30 14.85
CA ALA A 97 6.94 11.64 15.45
C ALA A 97 8.22 11.94 14.68
N GLY A 98 8.17 11.96 13.34
CA GLY A 98 9.30 12.31 12.48
C GLY A 98 9.75 13.78 12.58
N ASN A 99 8.84 14.69 12.93
CA ASN A 99 9.15 16.12 13.09
C ASN A 99 9.72 16.50 14.48
N ARG A 100 10.11 15.53 15.34
CA ARG A 100 10.56 15.81 16.72
C ARG A 100 12.01 16.30 16.88
N GLU A 101 12.76 16.53 15.81
CA GLU A 101 14.13 17.06 15.91
C GLU A 101 14.37 18.27 14.99
N ALA A 102 14.31 19.45 15.60
CA ALA A 102 14.98 20.69 15.18
C ALA A 102 14.98 21.67 16.37
N ALA A 103 15.40 21.19 17.55
CA ALA A 103 15.57 22.00 18.75
C ALA A 103 17.05 22.27 19.00
#